data_AF-A0A6B3FES0-F1
#
_entry.id   AF-A0A6B3FES0-F1
#
_cell.length_a   1.000
_cell.length_b   1.000
_cell.length_c   1.000
_cell.angle_alpha   90.00
_cell.angle_beta   90.00
_cell.angle_gamma   90.00
#
_symmetry.space_group_name_H-M   'P 1'
#
loop_
_entity.id
_entity.type
_entity.pdbx_description
1 polymer ?
#
loop_
_entity_poly.entity_id
_entity_poly.type
_entity_poly.pdbx_seq_one_letter_code
_entity_poly.pdbx_strand_id
1 'polypeptide(L)'
;DQLPQPQFPRTGLARFAESEDPGARLLVARDPEAPAELIERLSHDPSAGVRCVMAGDARLPVGRLLELLDEPETIGAAAEGPALPLTAMEAILAAAGIP
;
A
#
# COMPACT_ATOMS: atom_id res chain seq x y z
N ASP A 1 14.60 -4.04 -2.43
CA ASP A 1 15.39 -2.81 -2.65
C ASP A 1 15.34 -2.28 -4.07
N GLN A 2 14.42 -1.37 -4.34
CA GLN A 2 14.58 -0.39 -5.42
C GLN A 2 14.86 0.96 -4.77
N LEU A 3 16.14 1.27 -4.56
CA LEU A 3 16.58 2.62 -4.18
C LEU A 3 15.99 3.63 -5.17
N PRO A 4 15.40 4.75 -4.70
CA PRO A 4 14.83 5.76 -5.58
C PRO A 4 15.95 6.32 -6.48
N GLN A 5 15.83 6.09 -7.79
CA GLN A 5 16.71 6.67 -8.78
C GLN A 5 16.53 8.20 -8.75
N PRO A 6 17.56 9.00 -8.44
CA PRO A 6 17.40 10.43 -8.18
C PRO A 6 16.90 11.24 -9.37
N GLN A 7 16.96 10.68 -10.59
CA GLN A 7 16.47 11.30 -11.82
C GLN A 7 15.10 10.79 -12.28
N PHE A 8 14.51 9.81 -11.59
CA PHE A 8 13.20 9.28 -11.99
C PHE A 8 12.10 10.29 -11.61
N PRO A 9 11.21 10.69 -12.56
CA PRO A 9 10.13 11.62 -12.27
C PRO A 9 9.25 11.10 -11.14
N ARG A 10 8.99 11.93 -10.13
CA ARG A 10 8.11 11.58 -9.01
C ARG A 10 6.75 12.24 -9.09
N THR A 11 6.61 13.33 -9.83
CA THR A 11 5.36 14.08 -9.93
C THR A 11 4.56 13.67 -11.16
N GLY A 12 3.23 13.72 -11.03
CA GLY A 12 2.30 13.45 -12.12
C GLY A 12 2.24 11.98 -12.54
N LEU A 13 2.67 11.05 -11.68
CA LEU A 13 2.51 9.61 -11.89
C LEU A 13 1.08 9.15 -11.57
N ALA A 14 0.29 9.95 -10.84
CA ALA A 14 -1.15 9.70 -10.62
C ALA A 14 -1.93 9.45 -11.93
N ARG A 15 -1.46 10.00 -13.06
CA ARG A 15 -2.05 9.78 -14.40
C ARG A 15 -2.06 8.31 -14.84
N PHE A 16 -1.22 7.46 -14.25
CA PHE A 16 -1.13 6.05 -14.61
C PHE A 16 -2.15 5.15 -13.90
N ALA A 17 -3.00 5.71 -13.03
CA ALA A 17 -3.92 4.93 -12.22
C ALA A 17 -4.93 4.07 -13.02
N GLU A 18 -5.26 4.48 -14.25
CA GLU A 18 -6.16 3.73 -15.15
C GLU A 18 -5.41 2.93 -16.23
N SER A 19 -4.08 2.83 -16.14
CA SER A 19 -3.29 2.05 -17.10
C SER A 19 -3.73 0.58 -17.08
N GLU A 20 -3.84 -0.05 -18.26
CA GLU A 20 -4.10 -1.49 -18.36
C GLU A 20 -2.95 -2.32 -17.75
N ASP A 21 -1.71 -1.83 -17.88
CA ASP A 21 -0.53 -2.42 -17.25
C ASP A 21 -0.54 -2.19 -15.72
N PRO A 22 -0.61 -3.25 -14.89
CA PRO A 22 -0.53 -3.14 -13.44
C PRO A 22 0.79 -2.52 -12.97
N GLY A 23 1.90 -2.76 -13.67
CA GLY A 23 3.21 -2.22 -13.32
C GLY A 23 3.23 -0.69 -13.35
N ALA A 24 2.58 -0.09 -14.35
CA ALA A 24 2.40 1.36 -14.42
C ALA A 24 1.52 1.90 -13.27
N ARG A 25 0.50 1.18 -12.83
CA ARG A 25 -0.36 1.59 -11.70
C ARG A 25 0.43 1.68 -10.38
N LEU A 26 1.47 0.87 -10.20
CA LEU A 26 2.37 0.94 -9.02
C LEU A 26 3.07 2.29 -8.89
N LEU A 27 3.26 3.02 -9.99
CA LEU A 27 3.93 4.31 -9.97
C LEU A 27 3.16 5.37 -9.17
N VAL A 28 1.85 5.19 -8.98
CA VAL A 28 1.00 6.12 -8.22
C VAL A 28 1.47 6.26 -6.76
N ALA A 29 1.89 5.18 -6.11
CA ALA A 29 2.42 5.23 -4.74
C ALA A 29 3.73 6.04 -4.64
N ARG A 30 4.46 6.22 -5.74
CA ARG A 30 5.70 7.02 -5.77
C ARG A 30 5.43 8.52 -5.92
N ASP A 31 4.21 8.88 -6.29
CA ASP A 31 3.78 10.27 -6.47
C ASP A 31 3.41 10.89 -5.13
N PRO A 32 4.21 11.83 -4.59
CA PRO A 32 3.89 12.50 -3.33
C PRO A 32 2.62 13.36 -3.45
N GLU A 33 2.20 13.74 -4.66
CA GLU A 33 1.00 14.55 -4.92
C GLU A 33 -0.23 13.70 -5.20
N ALA A 34 -0.11 12.36 -5.27
CA ALA A 34 -1.29 11.50 -5.41
C ALA A 34 -2.20 11.63 -4.16
N PRO A 35 -3.51 11.84 -4.35
CA PRO A 35 -4.45 11.99 -3.25
C PRO A 35 -4.66 10.66 -2.51
N ALA A 36 -4.97 10.73 -1.22
CA ALA A 36 -5.19 9.54 -0.39
C ALA A 36 -6.33 8.67 -0.91
N GLU A 37 -7.38 9.29 -1.46
CA GLU A 37 -8.53 8.61 -2.08
C GLU A 37 -8.11 7.76 -3.29
N LEU A 38 -7.07 8.18 -4.01
CA LEU A 38 -6.53 7.41 -5.13
C LEU A 38 -5.74 6.19 -4.64
N ILE A 39 -4.98 6.34 -3.56
CA ILE A 39 -4.26 5.23 -2.91
C ILE A 39 -5.27 4.21 -2.37
N GLU A 40 -6.32 4.68 -1.69
CA GLU A 40 -7.40 3.85 -1.19
C GLU A 40 -8.11 3.10 -2.32
N ARG A 41 -8.42 3.77 -3.44
CA ARG A 41 -9.02 3.10 -4.60
C ARG A 41 -8.11 2.00 -5.17
N LEU A 42 -6.82 2.27 -5.34
CA LEU A 42 -5.86 1.27 -5.85
C LEU A 42 -5.57 0.16 -4.84
N SER A 43 -5.87 0.33 -3.56
CA SER A 43 -5.82 -0.76 -2.58
C SER A 43 -6.89 -1.85 -2.82
N HIS A 44 -7.85 -1.58 -3.72
CA HIS A 44 -8.87 -2.53 -4.18
C HIS A 44 -8.59 -3.05 -5.60
N ASP A 45 -7.38 -2.82 -6.12
CA ASP A 45 -7.00 -3.20 -7.49
C ASP A 45 -7.10 -4.73 -7.69
N PRO A 46 -7.55 -5.19 -8.88
CA PRO A 46 -7.58 -6.62 -9.21
C PRO A 46 -6.19 -7.28 -9.15
N SER A 47 -5.11 -6.52 -9.35
CA SER A 47 -3.74 -7.00 -9.20
C SER A 47 -3.31 -6.98 -7.74
N ALA A 48 -3.00 -8.16 -7.19
CA ALA A 48 -2.43 -8.29 -5.85
C ALA A 48 -1.16 -7.46 -5.66
N GLY A 49 -0.30 -7.37 -6.68
CA GLY A 49 0.91 -6.55 -6.63
C GLY A 49 0.62 -5.06 -6.41
N VAL A 50 -0.46 -4.55 -7.02
CA VAL A 50 -0.91 -3.17 -6.79
C VAL A 50 -1.46 -3.01 -5.38
N ARG A 51 -2.30 -3.94 -4.91
CA ARG A 51 -2.82 -3.92 -3.53
C ARG A 51 -1.68 -3.91 -2.50
N CYS A 52 -0.67 -4.78 -2.66
CA CYS A 52 0.49 -4.84 -1.77
C CYS A 52 1.27 -3.52 -1.72
N VAL A 53 1.48 -2.86 -2.87
CA VAL A 53 2.19 -1.57 -2.88
C VAL A 53 1.36 -0.48 -2.18
N MET A 54 0.03 -0.46 -2.36
CA MET A 54 -0.82 0.51 -1.67
C MET A 54 -0.93 0.23 -0.16
N ALA A 55 -0.88 -1.03 0.27
CA ALA A 55 -0.88 -1.43 1.68
C ALA A 55 0.29 -0.81 2.46
N GLY A 56 1.45 -0.62 1.81
CA GLY A 56 2.61 0.03 2.40
C GLY A 56 2.61 1.56 2.34
N ASP A 57 1.58 2.19 1.75
CA ASP A 57 1.53 3.65 1.59
C ASP A 57 0.95 4.31 2.85
N ALA A 58 1.68 5.27 3.42
CA ALA A 58 1.28 5.98 4.65
C ALA A 58 -0.01 6.79 4.51
N ARG A 59 -0.47 7.06 3.28
CA ARG A 59 -1.72 7.78 3.01
C ARG A 59 -2.93 6.85 3.02
N LEU A 60 -2.73 5.53 3.04
CA LEU A 60 -3.85 4.59 3.08
C LEU A 60 -4.61 4.73 4.41
N PRO A 61 -5.95 4.86 4.38
CA PRO A 61 -6.73 4.88 5.60
C PRO A 61 -6.54 3.61 6.43
N VAL A 62 -6.39 3.77 7.74
CA VAL A 62 -6.19 2.67 8.69
C VAL A 62 -7.27 1.59 8.56
N GLY A 63 -8.54 1.97 8.36
CA GLY A 63 -9.62 1.01 8.20
C GLY A 63 -9.37 0.03 7.04
N ARG A 64 -8.97 0.55 5.88
CA ARG A 64 -8.64 -0.29 4.72
C ARG A 64 -7.34 -1.07 4.92
N LEU A 65 -6.35 -0.49 5.59
CA LEU A 65 -5.12 -1.21 5.96
C LEU A 65 -5.43 -2.44 6.84
N LEU A 66 -6.36 -2.32 7.78
CA LEU A 66 -6.77 -3.44 8.63
C LEU A 66 -7.48 -4.55 7.84
N GLU A 67 -8.33 -4.20 6.88
CA GLU A 67 -8.95 -5.21 5.99
C GLU A 67 -7.91 -5.99 5.17
N LEU A 68 -6.83 -5.32 4.74
CA LEU A 68 -5.73 -5.94 3.99
C LEU A 68 -4.88 -6.90 4.83
N LEU A 69 -4.98 -6.87 6.17
CA LEU A 69 -4.35 -7.86 7.04
C LEU A 69 -5.06 -9.22 6.98
N ASP A 70 -6.34 -9.24 6.62
CA ASP A 70 -7.13 -10.46 6.49
C ASP A 70 -7.00 -11.09 5.09
N GLU A 71 -6.35 -10.40 4.15
CA GLU A 71 -6.08 -10.86 2.79
C GLU A 71 -4.70 -11.57 2.70
N PRO A 72 -4.63 -12.87 2.33
CA PRO A 72 -3.38 -13.64 2.33
C PRO A 72 -2.27 -13.05 1.44
N GLU A 73 -2.65 -12.39 0.34
CA GLU A 73 -1.70 -11.80 -0.61
C GLU A 73 -1.06 -10.52 -0.06
N THR A 74 -1.76 -9.78 0.80
CA THR A 74 -1.37 -8.43 1.24
C THR A 74 -0.94 -8.35 2.69
N ILE A 75 -1.24 -9.37 3.52
CA ILE A 75 -0.96 -9.39 4.96
C ILE A 75 0.47 -8.93 5.31
N GLY A 76 1.49 -9.39 4.58
CA GLY A 76 2.88 -8.99 4.84
C GLY A 76 3.12 -7.51 4.60
N ALA A 77 2.64 -6.98 3.47
CA ALA A 77 2.79 -5.56 3.15
C ALA A 77 1.94 -4.66 4.08
N ALA A 78 0.75 -5.11 4.47
CA ALA A 78 -0.10 -4.41 5.41
C ALA A 78 0.49 -4.39 6.83
N ALA A 79 1.11 -5.49 7.26
CA ALA A 79 1.79 -5.59 8.55
C ALA A 79 3.02 -4.67 8.64
N GLU A 80 3.70 -4.42 7.51
CA GLU A 80 4.82 -3.48 7.39
C GLU A 80 4.38 -2.02 7.18
N GLY A 81 3.07 -1.79 6.96
CA GLY A 81 2.50 -0.49 6.65
C GLY A 81 2.73 0.54 7.77
N PRO A 82 3.25 1.74 7.48
CA PRO A 82 3.57 2.74 8.50
C PRO A 82 2.33 3.33 9.18
N ALA A 83 1.15 3.14 8.60
CA ALA A 83 -0.13 3.57 9.16
C ALA A 83 -0.73 2.53 10.11
N LEU A 84 -0.10 1.36 10.31
CA LEU A 84 -0.63 0.32 11.18
C LEU A 84 -0.58 0.78 12.66
N PRO A 85 -1.73 0.86 13.36
CA PRO A 85 -1.74 1.26 14.77
C PRO A 85 -1.05 0.24 15.66
N LEU A 86 -0.38 0.70 16.72
CA LEU A 86 0.26 -0.18 17.71
C LEU A 86 -0.70 -1.23 18.27
N THR A 87 -1.95 -0.86 18.54
CA THR A 87 -2.97 -1.79 19.04
C THR A 87 -3.29 -2.93 18.06
N ALA A 88 -3.21 -2.67 16.76
CA ALA A 88 -3.37 -3.71 15.74
C ALA A 88 -2.13 -4.61 15.69
N MET A 89 -0.92 -4.04 15.82
CA MET A 89 0.32 -4.82 15.94
C MET A 89 0.29 -5.75 17.16
N GLU A 90 -0.13 -5.24 18.32
CA GLU A 90 -0.31 -6.03 19.54
C GLU A 90 -1.32 -7.16 19.34
N ALA A 91 -2.43 -6.91 18.64
CA ALA A 91 -3.43 -7.93 18.33
C ALA A 91 -2.86 -9.02 17.39
N ILE A 92 -2.09 -8.65 16.38
CA ILE A 92 -1.42 -9.59 15.47
C ILE A 92 -0.43 -10.49 16.26
N LEU A 93 0.39 -9.89 17.13
CA LEU A 93 1.36 -10.63 17.96
C LEU A 93 0.65 -11.59 18.92
N ALA A 94 -0.41 -11.13 19.59
CA ALA A 94 -1.22 -11.95 20.47
C ALA A 94 -1.87 -13.13 19.74
N ALA A 95 -2.40 -12.91 18.53
CA ALA A 95 -2.96 -13.97 17.70
C ALA A 95 -1.91 -15.00 17.25
N ALA A 96 -0.66 -14.57 17.06
CA ALA A 96 0.47 -15.44 16.76
C ALA A 96 1.09 -16.15 17.99
N GLY A 97 0.63 -15.83 19.21
CA GLY A 97 1.20 -16.35 20.45
C GLY A 97 2.60 -15.81 20.76
N ILE A 98 2.95 -14.65 20.21
CA ILE A 98 4.23 -13.98 20.42
C ILE A 98 4.06 -12.98 21.58
N PRO A 99 4.82 -13.11 22.68
CA PRO A 99 4.70 -12.25 23.86
C PRO A 99 5.30 -10.85 23.66
#